data_AF-A0A2J6N367-F1
#
_entry.id   AF-A0A2J6N367-F1
#
_cell.length_a   1.000
_cell.length_b   1.000
_cell.length_c   1.000
_cell.angle_alpha   90.00
_cell.angle_beta   90.00
_cell.angle_gamma   90.00
#
_symmetry.space_group_name_H-M   'P 1'
#
loop_
_entity.id
_entity.type
_entity.pdbx_description
1 polymer ?
#
loop_
_entity_poly.entity_id
_entity_poly.type
_entity_poly.pdbx_seq_one_letter_code
_entity_poly.pdbx_strand_id
1 'polypeptide(L)'
;MEYSLWFWTVLSFTLVSLTLIYVTNFLSILMPLRYIFGSIFVLFLPGYSLVEALYPGEGDLSPLERLALSIGLSLAVVPLIGLLLNYTPFGIRLLPIAASLSMFIIILSVYALYRKFSINSLLVASQKKA
;
A
#
# COMPACT_ATOMS: atom_id res chain seq x y z
N MET A 1 -1.64 -15.75 -13.60
CA MET A 1 -2.61 -14.64 -13.36
C MET A 1 -2.69 -14.24 -11.89
N GLU A 2 -2.26 -15.09 -10.94
CA GLU A 2 -2.30 -14.78 -9.50
C GLU A 2 -1.34 -13.66 -9.05
N TYR A 3 -0.22 -13.45 -9.76
CA TYR A 3 0.77 -12.41 -9.44
C TYR A 3 0.25 -10.96 -9.45
N SER A 4 -0.85 -10.66 -10.14
CA SER A 4 -1.43 -9.31 -10.17
C SER A 4 -2.57 -9.13 -9.15
N LEU A 5 -3.08 -10.20 -8.54
CA LEU A 5 -4.25 -10.12 -7.66
C LEU A 5 -3.99 -9.23 -6.44
N TRP A 6 -2.82 -9.38 -5.81
CA TRP A 6 -2.44 -8.56 -4.65
C TRP A 6 -2.43 -7.06 -5.00
N PHE A 7 -1.92 -6.71 -6.19
CA PHE A 7 -1.85 -5.33 -6.68
C PHE A 7 -3.27 -4.76 -6.86
N TRP A 8 -4.15 -5.51 -7.52
CA TRP A 8 -5.54 -5.08 -7.71
C TRP A 8 -6.31 -4.96 -6.39
N THR A 9 -6.04 -5.84 -5.42
CA THR A 9 -6.60 -5.74 -4.07
C THR A 9 -6.14 -4.45 -3.38
N VAL A 10 -4.85 -4.14 -3.39
CA VAL A 10 -4.31 -2.91 -2.79
C VAL A 10 -4.88 -1.66 -3.47
N LEU A 11 -4.96 -1.67 -4.80
CA LEU A 11 -5.51 -0.57 -5.57
C LEU A 11 -7.00 -0.36 -5.25
N SER A 12 -7.78 -1.44 -5.21
CA SER A 12 -9.21 -1.40 -4.91
C SER A 12 -9.46 -0.89 -3.49
N PHE A 13 -8.70 -1.38 -2.49
CA PHE A 13 -8.79 -0.88 -1.12
C PHE A 13 -8.45 0.60 -1.01
N THR A 14 -7.42 1.05 -1.75
CA THR A 14 -7.03 2.46 -1.80
C THR A 14 -8.15 3.32 -2.39
N LEU A 15 -8.73 2.91 -3.52
CA LEU A 15 -9.84 3.60 -4.17
C LEU A 15 -11.10 3.64 -3.30
N VAL A 16 -11.46 2.53 -2.64
CA VAL A 16 -12.59 2.47 -1.71
C VAL A 16 -12.36 3.41 -0.54
N SER A 17 -11.16 3.42 0.07
CA SER A 17 -10.83 4.32 1.16
C SER A 17 -10.97 5.80 0.76
N LEU A 18 -10.45 6.18 -0.41
CA LEU A 18 -10.61 7.53 -0.95
C LEU A 18 -12.07 7.87 -1.23
N THR A 19 -12.83 6.95 -1.82
CA THR A 19 -14.25 7.15 -2.12
C THR A 19 -15.05 7.36 -0.83
N LEU A 20 -14.78 6.58 0.22
CA LEU A 20 -15.43 6.73 1.52
C LEU A 20 -15.14 8.09 2.16
N ILE A 21 -13.94 8.66 1.97
CA ILE A 21 -13.62 10.02 2.44
C ILE A 21 -14.56 11.05 1.80
N TYR A 22 -14.83 10.95 0.50
CA TYR A 22 -15.72 11.90 -0.20
C TYR A 22 -17.20 11.65 0.09
N VAL A 23 -17.64 10.38 0.03
CA VAL A 23 -19.06 10.02 0.21
C VAL A 23 -19.55 10.30 1.63
N THR A 24 -18.71 10.11 2.65
CA THR A 24 -19.10 10.41 4.04
C THR A 24 -19.35 11.88 4.32
N ASN A 25 -18.89 12.80 3.46
CA ASN A 25 -19.28 14.21 3.56
C ASN A 25 -20.76 14.44 3.21
N PHE A 26 -21.36 13.55 2.43
CA PHE A 26 -22.77 13.62 2.02
C PHE A 26 -23.66 12.63 2.80
N LEU A 27 -23.14 11.44 3.11
CA LEU A 27 -23.86 10.35 3.76
C LEU A 27 -23.16 9.93 5.06
N SER A 28 -23.52 10.59 6.17
CA SER A 28 -22.95 10.32 7.50
C SER A 28 -23.16 8.88 8.01
N ILE A 29 -24.16 8.17 7.48
CA ILE A 29 -24.43 6.76 7.83
C ILE A 29 -23.25 5.82 7.50
N LEU A 30 -22.37 6.21 6.56
CA LEU A 30 -21.22 5.41 6.14
C LEU A 30 -19.94 5.68 6.96
N MET A 31 -20.00 6.54 7.97
CA MET A 31 -18.84 6.84 8.84
C MET A 31 -18.16 5.61 9.46
N PRO A 32 -18.89 4.60 9.98
CA PRO A 32 -18.25 3.41 10.55
C PRO A 32 -17.38 2.68 9.53
N LEU A 33 -17.84 2.60 8.28
CA LEU A 33 -17.12 1.95 7.20
C LEU A 33 -15.82 2.71 6.87
N ARG A 34 -15.88 4.04 6.87
CA ARG A 34 -14.68 4.89 6.71
C ARG A 34 -13.66 4.66 7.82
N TYR A 35 -14.06 4.46 9.06
CA TYR A 35 -13.11 4.18 10.13
C TYR A 35 -12.42 2.84 9.96
N ILE A 36 -13.14 1.80 9.55
CA ILE A 36 -12.58 0.48 9.30
C ILE A 36 -11.60 0.52 8.12
N PHE A 37 -12.05 0.99 6.95
CA PHE A 37 -11.21 1.06 5.75
C PHE A 37 -10.07 2.06 5.90
N GLY A 38 -10.32 3.20 6.54
CA GLY A 38 -9.30 4.20 6.84
C GLY A 38 -8.21 3.66 7.76
N SER A 39 -8.56 2.87 8.77
CA SER A 39 -7.58 2.25 9.66
C SER A 39 -6.71 1.24 8.90
N ILE A 40 -7.29 0.38 8.07
CA ILE A 40 -6.51 -0.57 7.23
C ILE A 40 -5.62 0.20 6.24
N PHE A 41 -6.16 1.25 5.64
CA PHE A 41 -5.44 2.12 4.71
C PHE A 41 -4.22 2.78 5.37
N VAL A 42 -4.34 3.23 6.62
CA VAL A 42 -3.26 3.90 7.34
C VAL A 42 -2.29 2.94 8.02
N LEU A 43 -2.78 1.84 8.59
CA LEU A 43 -1.99 0.96 9.46
C LEU A 43 -1.37 -0.25 8.74
N PHE A 44 -1.79 -0.54 7.51
CA PHE A 44 -1.34 -1.73 6.81
C PHE A 44 -0.89 -1.47 5.37
N LEU A 45 -1.70 -0.79 4.55
CA LEU A 45 -1.44 -0.70 3.10
C LEU A 45 -0.08 -0.07 2.70
N PRO A 46 0.37 1.06 3.27
CA PRO A 46 1.63 1.65 2.83
C PRO A 46 2.81 0.76 3.23
N GLY A 47 2.80 0.18 4.42
CA GLY A 47 3.82 -0.79 4.83
C GLY A 47 3.79 -2.07 4.00
N TYR A 48 2.61 -2.61 3.70
CA TYR A 48 2.46 -3.78 2.82
C TYR A 48 3.01 -3.53 1.41
N SER A 49 2.68 -2.38 0.82
CA SER A 49 3.22 -1.99 -0.50
C SER A 49 4.76 -1.86 -0.49
N LEU A 50 5.33 -1.41 0.62
CA LEU A 50 6.78 -1.33 0.81
C LEU A 50 7.41 -2.71 0.98
N VAL A 51 6.78 -3.62 1.74
CA VAL A 51 7.28 -5.00 1.89
C VAL A 51 7.27 -5.73 0.55
N GLU A 52 6.19 -5.63 -0.22
CA GLU A 52 6.12 -6.21 -1.57
C GLU A 52 7.16 -5.59 -2.51
N ALA A 53 7.48 -4.30 -2.32
CA ALA A 53 8.51 -3.61 -3.09
C ALA A 53 9.94 -4.00 -2.67
N LEU A 54 10.19 -4.34 -1.40
CA LEU A 54 11.50 -4.70 -0.86
C LEU A 54 11.81 -6.20 -0.99
N TYR A 55 10.82 -7.04 -0.72
CA TYR A 55 10.89 -8.50 -0.68
C TYR A 55 9.89 -9.12 -1.69
N PRO A 56 10.20 -9.01 -2.99
CA PRO A 56 9.32 -9.46 -4.06
C PRO A 56 9.20 -10.99 -4.16
N GLY A 57 10.17 -11.75 -3.63
CA GLY A 57 10.18 -13.21 -3.67
C GLY A 57 9.17 -13.84 -2.70
N GLU A 58 8.57 -14.95 -3.10
CA GLU A 58 7.60 -15.68 -2.26
C GLU A 58 8.26 -16.35 -1.05
N GLY A 59 9.55 -16.71 -1.16
CA GLY A 59 10.33 -17.32 -0.08
C GLY A 59 11.11 -16.34 0.78
N ASP A 60 11.03 -15.03 0.52
CA ASP A 60 11.85 -14.03 1.23
C ASP A 60 11.41 -13.85 2.69
N LEU A 61 10.12 -14.05 2.97
CA LEU A 61 9.51 -13.82 4.27
C LEU A 61 8.38 -14.83 4.49
N SER A 62 8.29 -15.37 5.71
CA SER A 62 7.10 -16.13 6.12
C SER A 62 5.85 -15.22 6.15
N PRO A 63 4.63 -15.77 6.05
CA PRO A 63 3.41 -14.97 6.07
C PRO A 63 3.27 -14.10 7.33
N LEU A 64 3.71 -14.60 8.49
CA LEU A 64 3.67 -13.87 9.75
C LEU A 64 4.69 -12.73 9.79
N GLU A 65 5.91 -12.95 9.29
CA GLU A 65 6.92 -11.89 9.18
C GLU A 65 6.49 -10.80 8.20
N ARG A 66 5.90 -11.18 7.06
CA ARG A 66 5.35 -10.23 6.08
C ARG A 66 4.27 -9.35 6.70
N LEU A 67 3.36 -9.94 7.49
CA LEU A 67 2.32 -9.21 8.20
C LEU A 67 2.92 -8.26 9.25
N ALA A 68 3.82 -8.76 10.09
CA ALA A 68 4.46 -7.97 11.15
C ALA A 68 5.25 -6.78 10.58
N LEU A 69 6.06 -7.01 9.55
CA LEU A 69 6.82 -5.97 8.85
C LEU A 69 5.91 -4.95 8.18
N SER A 70 4.80 -5.39 7.57
CA SER A 70 3.84 -4.48 6.93
C SER A 70 3.25 -3.51 7.96
N ILE A 71 2.85 -4.00 9.13
CA ILE A 71 2.33 -3.15 10.20
C ILE A 71 3.43 -2.23 10.74
N GLY A 72 4.61 -2.77 11.05
CA GLY A 72 5.73 -1.99 11.59
C GLY A 72 6.19 -0.87 10.65
N LEU A 73 6.30 -1.16 9.35
CA LEU A 73 6.66 -0.18 8.33
C LEU A 73 5.57 0.86 8.13
N SER A 74 4.29 0.50 8.23
CA SER A 74 3.19 1.47 8.18
C SER A 74 3.28 2.47 9.34
N LEU A 75 3.52 1.96 10.55
CA LEU A 75 3.68 2.77 11.76
C LEU A 75 4.90 3.69 11.70
N ALA A 76 5.95 3.32 10.94
CA ALA A 76 7.11 4.19 10.71
C ALA A 76 6.84 5.23 9.62
N VAL A 77 6.30 4.80 8.47
CA VAL A 77 6.17 5.63 7.26
C VAL A 77 5.05 6.65 7.37
N VAL A 78 3.89 6.29 7.94
CA VAL A 78 2.75 7.23 7.99
C VAL A 78 3.06 8.49 8.80
N PRO A 79 3.59 8.39 10.04
CA PRO A 79 3.97 9.60 10.78
C PRO A 79 5.05 10.40 10.06
N LEU A 80 6.01 9.73 9.41
CA LEU A 80 7.05 10.40 8.64
C LEU A 80 6.45 11.21 7.48
N ILE A 81 5.51 10.65 6.72
CA ILE A 81 4.78 11.37 5.66
C ILE A 81 3.96 12.53 6.26
N GLY A 82 3.31 12.32 7.40
CA GLY A 82 2.59 13.37 8.13
C GLY A 82 3.51 14.53 8.54
N LEU A 83 4.70 14.22 9.05
CA LEU A 83 5.72 15.22 9.41
C LEU A 83 6.23 15.97 8.18
N LEU A 84 6.50 15.27 7.08
CA LEU A 84 6.91 15.91 5.82
C LEU A 84 5.81 16.85 5.31
N LEU A 85 4.54 16.44 5.36
CA LEU A 85 3.40 17.27 4.98
C LEU A 85 3.24 18.50 5.86
N ASN A 86 3.67 18.46 7.12
CA ASN A 86 3.64 19.61 8.01
C ASN A 86 4.51 20.78 7.49
N TYR A 87 5.57 20.48 6.74
CA TYR A 87 6.41 21.50 6.10
C TYR A 87 5.87 22.00 4.75
N THR A 88 4.75 21.45 4.29
CA THR A 88 4.09 21.90 3.05
C THR A 88 2.98 22.91 3.35
N PRO A 89 2.58 23.76 2.39
CA PRO A 89 1.47 24.70 2.56
C PRO A 89 0.13 24.03 2.90
N PHE A 90 0.00 22.74 2.62
CA PHE A 90 -1.21 21.96 2.85
C PHE A 90 -1.37 21.50 4.31
N GLY A 91 -0.25 21.33 5.03
CA GLY A 91 -0.20 20.92 6.44
C GLY A 91 -0.74 19.51 6.72
N ILE A 92 -0.92 19.19 8.00
CA ILE A 92 -1.46 17.91 8.51
C ILE A 92 -2.99 17.93 8.42
N ARG A 93 -3.53 17.83 7.20
CA ARG A 93 -4.98 17.73 6.92
C ARG A 93 -5.30 16.37 6.30
N LEU A 94 -6.57 15.96 6.41
CA LEU A 94 -7.04 14.67 5.90
C LEU A 94 -6.74 14.47 4.40
N LEU A 95 -7.12 15.43 3.56
CA LEU A 95 -6.96 15.33 2.10
C LEU A 95 -5.48 15.22 1.67
N PRO A 96 -4.56 16.09 2.13
CA PRO A 96 -3.13 15.96 1.85
C PRO A 96 -2.52 14.64 2.32
N ILE A 97 -2.88 14.17 3.52
CA ILE A 97 -2.39 12.89 4.06
C ILE A 97 -2.89 11.73 3.20
N ALA A 98 -4.20 11.68 2.93
CA ALA A 98 -4.79 10.64 2.11
C ALA A 98 -4.18 10.62 0.70
N ALA A 99 -4.04 11.79 0.06
CA ALA A 99 -3.45 11.91 -1.27
C ALA A 99 -1.98 11.45 -1.29
N SER A 100 -1.19 11.83 -0.29
CA SER A 100 0.23 11.46 -0.20
C SER A 100 0.41 9.97 0.05
N LEU A 101 -0.37 9.39 0.96
CA LEU A 101 -0.36 7.95 1.22
C LEU A 101 -0.82 7.17 -0.01
N SER A 102 -1.87 7.60 -0.70
CA SER A 102 -2.33 6.95 -1.93
C SER A 102 -1.27 7.00 -3.03
N MET A 103 -0.63 8.16 -3.24
CA MET A 103 0.47 8.28 -4.20
C MET A 103 1.63 7.36 -3.83
N PHE A 104 2.02 7.32 -2.56
CA PHE A 104 3.07 6.45 -2.06
C PHE A 104 2.74 4.96 -2.29
N ILE A 105 1.53 4.51 -1.94
CA ILE A 105 1.06 3.15 -2.16
C ILE A 105 1.10 2.80 -3.65
N ILE A 106 0.55 3.65 -4.52
CA ILE A 106 0.49 3.38 -5.96
C ILE A 106 1.90 3.27 -6.55
N ILE A 107 2.81 4.20 -6.23
CA ILE A 107 4.19 4.19 -6.72
C ILE A 107 4.90 2.90 -6.30
N LEU A 108 4.81 2.53 -5.03
CA LEU A 108 5.45 1.31 -4.52
C LEU A 108 4.82 0.05 -5.08
N SER A 109 3.50 -0.01 -5.20
CA SER A 109 2.81 -1.15 -5.77
C SER A 109 3.19 -1.37 -7.24
N VAL A 110 3.32 -0.30 -8.03
CA VAL A 110 3.80 -0.38 -9.42
C VAL A 110 5.27 -0.81 -9.46
N TYR A 111 6.12 -0.26 -8.59
CA TYR A 111 7.52 -0.65 -8.51
C TYR A 111 7.71 -2.11 -8.09
N ALA A 112 6.93 -2.60 -7.13
CA ALA A 112 6.90 -3.98 -6.69
C ALA A 112 6.49 -4.94 -7.81
N LEU A 113 5.46 -4.58 -8.58
CA LEU A 113 5.08 -5.34 -9.78
C LEU A 113 6.23 -5.44 -10.76
N TYR A 114 6.87 -4.31 -11.08
CA TYR A 114 8.02 -4.28 -11.99
C TYR A 114 9.16 -5.21 -11.51
N ARG A 115 9.51 -5.15 -10.22
CA ARG A 115 10.51 -6.06 -9.63
C ARG A 115 10.12 -7.54 -9.75
N LYS A 116 8.87 -7.89 -9.43
CA LYS A 116 8.37 -9.28 -9.52
C LYS A 116 8.39 -9.80 -10.97
N PHE A 117 8.01 -8.97 -11.94
CA PHE A 117 8.08 -9.35 -13.35
C PHE A 117 9.53 -9.60 -13.80
N SER A 118 10.47 -8.74 -13.41
CA SER A 118 11.88 -8.91 -13.74
C SER A 118 12.45 -10.21 -13.17
N ILE A 119 12.14 -10.55 -11.90
CA ILE A 119 12.65 -11.77 -11.26
C ILE A 119 12.09 -13.02 -11.92
N ASN A 120 10.77 -13.05 -12.20
CA ASN A 120 10.15 -14.21 -12.84
C ASN A 120 10.72 -14.46 -14.24
N SER A 121 11.02 -13.41 -15.01
CA SER A 121 11.63 -13.56 -16.33
C SER A 121 13.01 -14.24 -16.30
N LEU A 122 13.81 -13.97 -15.25
CA LEU A 122 15.14 -14.56 -15.07
C LEU A 122 15.05 -16.04 -14.63
N LEU A 123 14.11 -16.38 -13.77
CA LEU A 123 13.89 -17.77 -13.33
C LEU A 123 13.47 -18.67 -14.50
N VAL A 124 12.58 -18.19 -15.36
CA VAL A 124 12.16 -18.91 -16.58
C VAL A 124 13.32 -19.10 -17.55
N ALA A 125 14.20 -18.11 -17.71
CA ALA A 125 15.39 -18.23 -18.55
C ALA A 125 16.42 -19.23 -18.00
N SER A 126 16.54 -19.34 -16.67
CA SER A 126 17.43 -20.29 -16.00
C SER A 126 16.94 -21.73 -16.14
N GLN A 127 15.62 -21.97 -16.01
CA GLN A 127 15.02 -23.30 -16.18
C GLN A 127 15.12 -23.83 -17.62
N LYS A 128 15.25 -22.96 -18.61
CA LYS A 128 15.40 -23.36 -20.02
C LYS A 128 16.82 -23.80 -20.40
N LYS A 129 17.80 -23.57 -19.52
CA LYS A 129 19.22 -23.90 -19.70
C LYS A 129 19.67 -25.13 -18.91
N ALA A 130 18.83 -25.66 -18.02
CA ALA A 130 19.04 -26.90 -17.28
C ALA A 130 18.33 -28.06 -17.98
#